data_AF-A0A2G2E594-F1
#
_entry.id   AF-A0A2G2E594-F1
#
_cell.length_a   1.000
_cell.length_b   1.000
_cell.length_c   1.000
_cell.angle_alpha   90.00
_cell.angle_beta   90.00
_cell.angle_gamma   90.00
#
_symmetry.space_group_name_H-M   'P 1'
#
loop_
_entity.id
_entity.type
_entity.pdbx_description
1 polymer ?
#
loop_
_entity_poly.entity_id
_entity_poly.type
_entity_poly.pdbx_seq_one_letter_code
_entity_poly.pdbx_strand_id
1 'polypeptide(L)'
;MKCKKWTQGKNDTEISKHGDDEGHKKGQNCMNCHYTEGQGDGWFSVGGSVYGSVGDGTVYLYKDWASPAIDSIEIDADGNLYTTEPIDFVDGLHVSIKSGNGTEQHMTGKIFNGQCNLCHGVTEDRISF
;
A
#
# COMPACT_ATOMS: atom_id res chain seq x y z
N MET A 1 -2.14 33.77 -20.86
CA MET A 1 -2.16 32.62 -19.94
C MET A 1 -1.99 31.35 -20.77
N LYS A 2 -0.98 30.53 -20.53
CA LYS A 2 -0.83 29.22 -21.19
C LYS A 2 -1.67 28.20 -20.43
N CYS A 3 -2.59 27.52 -21.10
CA CYS A 3 -3.22 26.31 -20.56
C CYS A 3 -2.09 25.31 -20.25
N LYS A 4 -1.80 25.06 -18.97
CA LYS A 4 -0.93 23.93 -18.60
C LYS A 4 -1.63 22.67 -19.10
N LYS A 5 -1.00 21.91 -19.99
CA LYS A 5 -1.44 20.55 -20.31
C LYS A 5 -1.43 19.79 -18.98
N TRP A 6 -2.59 19.32 -18.55
CA TRP A 6 -2.68 18.29 -17.54
C TRP A 6 -2.06 17.05 -18.19
N THR A 7 -0.83 16.71 -17.80
CA THR A 7 -0.26 15.42 -18.13
C THR A 7 -0.95 14.42 -17.21
N GLN A 8 -1.85 13.62 -17.79
CA GLN A 8 -2.42 12.47 -17.11
C GLN A 8 -1.27 11.54 -16.70
N GLY A 9 -1.33 11.02 -15.47
CA GLY A 9 -0.36 10.02 -15.00
C GLY A 9 -0.32 8.82 -15.93
N LYS A 10 0.87 8.30 -16.21
CA LYS A 10 1.02 7.04 -16.95
C LYS A 10 0.81 5.87 -16.01
N ASN A 11 0.30 4.75 -16.51
CA ASN A 11 0.26 3.50 -15.74
C ASN A 11 1.64 2.81 -15.78
N ASP A 12 2.65 3.50 -15.29
CA ASP A 12 4.02 2.98 -15.17
C ASP A 12 4.06 1.92 -14.06
N THR A 13 4.98 0.96 -14.14
CA THR A 13 5.13 -0.09 -13.12
C THR A 13 5.87 0.47 -11.92
N GLU A 14 5.15 0.68 -10.83
CA GLU A 14 5.64 1.15 -9.54
C GLU A 14 5.38 0.11 -8.45
N ILE A 15 6.42 -0.21 -7.67
CA ILE A 15 6.39 -1.20 -6.58
C ILE A 15 7.34 -0.69 -5.49
N SER A 16 6.84 -0.53 -4.27
CA SER A 16 7.67 -0.14 -3.13
C SER A 16 8.68 -1.22 -2.78
N LYS A 17 9.88 -0.80 -2.33
CA LYS A 17 10.96 -1.68 -1.92
C LYS A 17 11.62 -1.20 -0.65
N HIS A 18 12.22 -2.11 0.08
CA HIS A 18 13.01 -1.77 1.25
C HIS A 18 14.14 -0.80 0.91
N GLY A 19 14.28 0.25 1.74
CA GLY A 19 15.35 1.23 1.62
C GLY A 19 15.10 2.34 0.59
N ASP A 20 14.10 2.22 -0.28
CA ASP A 20 13.70 3.28 -1.20
C ASP A 20 13.04 4.43 -0.41
N ASP A 21 13.31 5.68 -0.80
CA ASP A 21 12.81 6.91 -0.14
C ASP A 21 12.09 7.86 -1.12
N GLU A 22 11.75 7.34 -2.30
CA GLU A 22 10.97 8.04 -3.32
C GLU A 22 9.49 8.24 -2.91
N GLY A 23 9.04 7.68 -1.79
CA GLY A 23 7.69 7.80 -1.26
C GLY A 23 7.32 9.25 -0.88
N HIS A 24 6.07 9.65 -1.08
CA HIS A 24 5.60 10.99 -0.69
C HIS A 24 4.33 10.88 0.15
N LYS A 25 4.18 11.80 1.11
CA LYS A 25 2.90 12.05 1.83
C LYS A 25 2.39 10.87 2.68
N LYS A 26 3.28 10.28 3.50
CA LYS A 26 2.95 9.26 4.50
C LYS A 26 1.63 9.55 5.23
N GLY A 27 0.71 8.58 5.19
CA GLY A 27 -0.60 8.64 5.83
C GLY A 27 -1.73 9.21 4.99
N GLN A 28 -1.45 9.78 3.82
CA GLN A 28 -2.49 10.13 2.85
C GLN A 28 -2.86 8.91 2.02
N ASN A 29 -4.12 8.83 1.58
CA ASN A 29 -4.53 7.77 0.66
C ASN A 29 -3.82 7.92 -0.70
N CYS A 30 -2.94 6.96 -1.00
CA CYS A 30 -2.10 6.94 -2.20
C CYS A 30 -2.96 7.04 -3.47
N MET A 31 -4.10 6.34 -3.50
CA MET A 31 -5.02 6.32 -4.63
C MET A 31 -5.79 7.63 -4.84
N ASN A 32 -5.63 8.64 -3.99
CA ASN A 32 -6.08 10.00 -4.30
C ASN A 32 -5.24 10.65 -5.41
N CYS A 33 -4.04 10.14 -5.69
CA CYS A 33 -3.16 10.61 -6.76
C CYS A 33 -2.82 9.50 -7.77
N HIS A 34 -2.74 8.25 -7.34
CA HIS A 34 -2.33 7.09 -8.14
C HIS A 34 -3.54 6.27 -8.63
N TYR A 35 -4.35 6.89 -9.49
CA TYR A 35 -5.52 6.27 -10.14
C TYR A 35 -5.59 6.69 -11.62
N THR A 36 -6.52 6.14 -12.40
CA THR A 36 -6.58 6.28 -13.87
C THR A 36 -6.56 7.72 -14.40
N GLU A 37 -7.15 8.65 -13.67
CA GLU A 37 -7.21 10.09 -14.02
C GLU A 37 -6.35 10.94 -13.09
N GLY A 38 -5.59 10.28 -12.21
CA GLY A 38 -4.70 10.90 -11.24
C GLY A 38 -3.44 11.51 -11.86
N GLN A 39 -2.74 12.29 -11.05
CA GLN A 39 -1.49 12.94 -11.41
C GLN A 39 -0.24 12.13 -11.03
N GLY A 40 -0.39 11.07 -10.23
CA GLY A 40 0.70 10.20 -9.84
C GLY A 40 1.06 9.22 -10.96
N ASP A 41 2.33 8.82 -11.00
CA ASP A 41 2.81 7.76 -11.88
C ASP A 41 2.42 6.40 -11.31
N GLY A 42 1.95 5.50 -12.18
CA GLY A 42 1.41 4.21 -11.80
C GLY A 42 0.00 4.30 -11.19
N TRP A 43 -0.84 3.32 -11.50
CA TRP A 43 -2.16 3.17 -10.88
C TRP A 43 -2.09 2.09 -9.82
N PHE A 44 -2.15 2.49 -8.56
CA PHE A 44 -1.89 1.58 -7.46
C PHE A 44 -3.09 0.67 -7.24
N SER A 45 -2.83 -0.64 -7.18
CA SER A 45 -3.79 -1.65 -6.74
C SER A 45 -3.82 -1.74 -5.21
N VAL A 46 -2.67 -1.54 -4.56
CA VAL A 46 -2.50 -1.45 -3.11
C VAL A 46 -1.67 -0.21 -2.76
N GLY A 47 -2.04 0.47 -1.67
CA GLY A 47 -1.42 1.70 -1.21
C GLY A 47 -1.70 1.92 0.27
N GLY A 48 -0.65 2.19 1.04
CA GLY A 48 -0.72 2.32 2.49
C GLY A 48 0.47 3.02 3.12
N SER A 49 0.36 3.28 4.42
CA SER A 49 1.49 3.73 5.25
C SER A 49 1.46 3.09 6.63
N VAL A 50 2.65 2.71 7.10
CA VAL A 50 2.93 2.13 8.42
C VAL A 50 3.81 3.07 9.23
N TYR A 51 3.42 3.33 10.48
CA TYR A 51 4.13 4.21 11.39
C TYR A 51 5.01 3.43 12.37
N GLY A 52 5.98 4.12 12.96
CA GLY A 52 6.88 3.53 13.96
C GLY A 52 8.05 2.77 13.36
N SER A 53 8.67 1.90 14.15
CA SER A 53 9.95 1.26 13.83
C SER A 53 9.72 -0.05 13.08
N VAL A 54 9.19 0.05 11.86
CA VAL A 54 8.85 -1.11 11.03
C VAL A 54 10.09 -1.82 10.44
N GLY A 55 11.20 -1.09 10.25
CA GLY A 55 12.41 -1.60 9.59
C GLY A 55 12.12 -2.04 8.15
N ASP A 56 12.80 -3.08 7.68
CA ASP A 56 12.50 -3.75 6.40
C ASP A 56 11.25 -4.62 6.54
N GLY A 57 10.11 -4.00 6.86
CA GLY A 57 8.86 -4.70 7.07
C GLY A 57 8.09 -4.95 5.78
N THR A 58 7.33 -6.03 5.72
CA THR A 58 6.60 -6.46 4.53
C THR A 58 5.14 -6.69 4.88
N VAL A 59 4.25 -6.26 4.00
CA VAL A 59 2.81 -6.57 4.07
C VAL A 59 2.54 -7.81 3.23
N TYR A 60 1.79 -8.75 3.77
CA TYR A 60 1.44 -10.00 3.10
C TYR A 60 -0.07 -10.10 2.91
N LEU A 61 -0.48 -10.55 1.74
CA LEU A 61 -1.88 -10.75 1.38
C LEU A 61 -2.18 -12.25 1.27
N TYR A 62 -3.31 -12.68 1.83
CA TYR A 62 -3.71 -14.08 1.87
C TYR A 62 -5.17 -14.25 1.48
N LYS A 63 -5.49 -15.36 0.80
CA LYS A 63 -6.91 -15.79 0.65
C LYS A 63 -7.47 -16.36 1.95
N ASP A 64 -6.62 -17.08 2.68
CA ASP A 64 -6.88 -17.69 3.98
C ASP A 64 -5.54 -17.89 4.73
N TRP A 65 -5.58 -18.01 6.06
CA TRP A 65 -4.38 -18.16 6.90
C TRP A 65 -3.68 -19.53 6.81
N ALA A 66 -4.34 -20.54 6.25
CA ALA A 66 -3.75 -21.87 6.06
C ALA A 66 -3.00 -21.99 4.72
N SER A 67 -3.24 -21.06 3.80
CA SER A 67 -2.57 -20.95 2.50
C SER A 67 -1.34 -20.03 2.57
N PRO A 68 -0.35 -20.23 1.68
CA PRO A 68 0.71 -19.25 1.49
C PRO A 68 0.16 -17.87 1.11
N ALA A 69 0.94 -16.83 1.38
CA ALA A 69 0.65 -15.49 0.87
C ALA A 69 0.55 -15.53 -0.66
N ILE A 70 -0.47 -14.87 -1.21
CA ILE A 70 -0.64 -14.71 -2.65
C ILE A 70 0.17 -13.54 -3.20
N ASP A 71 0.51 -12.60 -2.34
CA ASP A 71 1.34 -11.45 -2.66
C ASP A 71 2.02 -10.90 -1.39
N SER A 72 3.10 -10.16 -1.60
CA SER A 72 3.85 -9.46 -0.56
C SER A 72 4.37 -8.13 -1.08
N ILE A 73 4.19 -7.07 -0.31
CA ILE A 73 4.57 -5.71 -0.66
C ILE A 73 5.56 -5.21 0.39
N GLU A 74 6.76 -4.88 -0.04
CA GLU A 74 7.80 -4.33 0.84
C GLU A 74 7.42 -2.90 1.26
N ILE A 75 7.69 -2.58 2.52
CA ILE A 75 7.54 -1.22 3.04
C ILE A 75 8.83 -0.46 2.77
N ASP A 76 8.68 0.73 2.19
CA ASP A 76 9.78 1.64 1.87
C ASP A 76 10.38 2.30 3.12
N ALA A 77 11.51 3.02 2.97
CA ALA A 77 12.21 3.65 4.09
C ALA A 77 11.37 4.72 4.81
N ASP A 78 10.42 5.33 4.10
CA ASP A 78 9.47 6.30 4.65
C ASP A 78 8.27 5.63 5.32
N GLY A 79 8.16 4.31 5.24
CA GLY A 79 7.05 3.54 5.79
C GLY A 79 5.81 3.55 4.90
N ASN A 80 5.92 3.80 3.60
CA ASN A 80 4.82 3.58 2.65
C ASN A 80 4.93 2.21 2.01
N LEU A 81 3.80 1.72 1.53
CA LEU A 81 3.71 0.52 0.72
C LEU A 81 2.82 0.80 -0.48
N TYR A 82 3.21 0.34 -1.65
CA TYR A 82 2.41 0.46 -2.86
C TYR A 82 2.83 -0.54 -3.92
N THR A 83 1.87 -0.97 -4.73
CA THR A 83 2.15 -1.74 -5.93
C THR A 83 1.13 -1.42 -7.02
N THR A 84 1.58 -1.51 -8.26
CA THR A 84 0.78 -1.46 -9.49
C THR A 84 0.42 -2.86 -10.00
N GLU A 85 0.96 -3.90 -9.37
CA GLU A 85 0.66 -5.29 -9.73
C GLU A 85 -0.82 -5.61 -9.47
N PRO A 86 -1.50 -6.34 -10.36
CA PRO A 86 -2.91 -6.61 -10.21
C PRO A 86 -3.18 -7.54 -9.03
N ILE A 87 -4.08 -7.13 -8.13
CA ILE A 87 -4.53 -7.92 -6.97
C ILE A 87 -6.03 -8.22 -7.10
N ASP A 88 -6.39 -9.49 -6.92
CA ASP A 88 -7.79 -9.93 -6.91
C ASP A 88 -8.40 -9.85 -5.51
N PHE A 89 -9.33 -8.92 -5.32
CA PHE A 89 -10.05 -8.70 -4.06
C PHE A 89 -11.47 -9.30 -4.03
N VAL A 90 -11.90 -10.05 -5.05
CA VAL A 90 -13.31 -10.47 -5.22
C VAL A 90 -13.85 -11.20 -3.98
N ASP A 91 -13.07 -12.10 -3.39
CA ASP A 91 -13.46 -12.90 -2.22
C ASP A 91 -13.01 -12.31 -0.87
N GLY A 92 -12.40 -11.12 -0.91
CA GLY A 92 -11.77 -10.46 0.23
C GLY A 92 -10.50 -11.16 0.72
N LEU A 93 -9.47 -10.36 1.04
CA LEU A 93 -8.15 -10.85 1.44
C LEU A 93 -7.86 -10.59 2.92
N HIS A 94 -7.17 -11.53 3.56
CA HIS A 94 -6.54 -11.32 4.84
C HIS A 94 -5.20 -10.60 4.65
N VAL A 95 -4.82 -9.80 5.65
CA VAL A 95 -3.60 -8.98 5.60
C VAL A 95 -2.81 -9.20 6.88
N SER A 96 -1.51 -9.47 6.75
CA SER A 96 -0.58 -9.33 7.86
C SER A 96 0.54 -8.36 7.50
N ILE A 97 1.19 -7.84 8.54
CA ILE A 97 2.39 -7.03 8.41
C ILE A 97 3.43 -7.65 9.29
N LYS A 98 4.60 -7.91 8.72
CA LYS A 98 5.76 -8.41 9.45
C LYS A 98 6.84 -7.35 9.44
N SER A 99 7.24 -6.84 10.60
CA SER A 99 8.37 -5.90 10.70
C SER A 99 9.69 -6.60 10.43
N GLY A 100 10.74 -5.83 10.11
CA GLY A 100 12.08 -6.36 9.85
C GLY A 100 12.71 -7.12 11.03
N ASN A 101 12.22 -6.90 12.25
CA ASN A 101 12.63 -7.67 13.44
C ASN A 101 11.85 -8.99 13.64
N GLY A 102 10.91 -9.32 12.75
CA GLY A 102 10.13 -10.55 12.77
C GLY A 102 8.82 -10.51 13.55
N THR A 103 8.45 -9.37 14.16
CA THR A 103 7.13 -9.20 14.78
C THR A 103 6.06 -9.17 13.70
N GLU A 104 4.97 -9.92 13.86
CA GLU A 104 3.88 -9.98 12.90
C GLU A 104 2.56 -9.55 13.54
N GLN A 105 1.82 -8.70 12.85
CA GLN A 105 0.48 -8.26 13.22
C GLN A 105 -0.49 -8.68 12.13
N HIS A 106 -1.66 -9.18 12.52
CA HIS A 106 -2.70 -9.65 11.61
C HIS A 106 -3.91 -8.73 11.69
N MET A 107 -4.44 -8.32 10.53
CA MET A 107 -5.72 -7.65 10.45
C MET A 107 -6.83 -8.66 10.77
N THR A 108 -7.77 -8.27 11.64
CA THR A 108 -8.89 -9.15 12.04
C THR A 108 -9.92 -9.33 10.92
N GLY A 109 -10.14 -8.29 10.13
CA GLY A 109 -11.07 -8.29 8.99
C GLY A 109 -10.40 -8.64 7.67
N LYS A 110 -11.24 -8.83 6.64
CA LYS A 110 -10.81 -8.90 5.24
C LYS A 110 -10.85 -7.53 4.59
N ILE A 111 -9.95 -7.29 3.64
CA ILE A 111 -10.01 -6.13 2.75
C ILE A 111 -10.60 -6.51 1.40
N PHE A 112 -11.37 -5.59 0.81
CA PHE A 112 -11.99 -5.74 -0.51
C PHE A 112 -11.48 -4.69 -1.52
N ASN A 113 -10.47 -3.91 -1.11
CA ASN A 113 -9.71 -2.99 -1.93
C ASN A 113 -8.35 -2.77 -1.27
N GLY A 114 -7.35 -2.34 -2.03
CA GLY A 114 -6.00 -2.13 -1.50
C GLY A 114 -5.73 -0.75 -0.90
N GLN A 115 -6.75 0.09 -0.65
CA GLN A 115 -6.56 1.46 -0.15
C GLN A 115 -6.46 1.46 1.39
N CYS A 116 -5.31 1.10 1.95
CA CYS A 116 -5.16 0.92 3.40
C CYS A 116 -5.48 2.20 4.20
N ASN A 117 -5.05 3.36 3.67
CA ASN A 117 -5.31 4.67 4.27
C ASN A 117 -6.75 5.19 4.06
N LEU A 118 -7.63 4.42 3.41
CA LEU A 118 -9.07 4.72 3.41
C LEU A 118 -9.70 4.48 4.79
N CYS A 119 -9.19 3.48 5.51
CA CYS A 119 -9.65 3.12 6.85
C CYS A 119 -8.66 3.61 7.93
N HIS A 120 -7.38 3.26 7.77
CA HIS A 120 -6.37 3.53 8.79
C HIS A 120 -5.95 5.01 8.83
N GLY A 121 -6.23 5.66 9.95
CA GLY A 121 -6.10 7.10 10.12
C GLY A 121 -7.37 7.90 9.81
N VAL A 122 -8.49 7.22 9.54
CA VAL A 122 -9.81 7.82 9.27
C VAL A 122 -10.87 7.23 10.21
N THR A 123 -11.19 5.94 10.05
CA THR A 123 -12.17 5.22 10.87
C THR A 123 -11.53 4.19 11.80
N GLU A 124 -10.31 3.77 11.49
CA GLU A 124 -9.49 2.87 12.29
C GLU A 124 -8.21 3.59 12.72
N ASP A 125 -7.56 3.08 13.77
CA ASP A 125 -6.25 3.57 14.18
C ASP A 125 -5.22 3.43 13.05
N ARG A 126 -4.21 4.30 13.06
CA ARG A 126 -3.10 4.19 12.12
C ARG A 126 -2.37 2.87 12.32
N ILE A 127 -1.93 2.27 11.22
CA ILE A 127 -1.09 1.08 11.25
C ILE A 127 0.26 1.45 11.88
N SER A 128 0.68 0.77 12.95
CA SER A 128 1.93 1.10 13.65
C SER A 128 2.66 -0.11 14.24
N PHE A 129 3.99 0.00 14.31
CA PHE A 129 4.92 -0.92 14.98
C PHE A 129 5.76 -0.24 16.05
#